data_AF-A0A923LCE6-F1
#
_entry.id   AF-A0A923LCE6-F1
#
_cell.length_a   1.000
_cell.length_b   1.000
_cell.length_c   1.000
_cell.angle_alpha   90.00
_cell.angle_beta   90.00
_cell.angle_gamma   90.00
#
_symmetry.space_group_name_H-M   'P 1'
#
loop_
_entity.id
_entity.type
_entity.pdbx_description
1 polymer ?
#
loop_
_entity_poly.entity_id
_entity_poly.type
_entity_poly.pdbx_seq_one_letter_code
_entity_poly.pdbx_strand_id
1 'polypeptide(L)'
;MKNKLFLMISVIMVCSLCACGQQKTETMTNTENSSTEQVVASEDNSEPATAEDNNMEQTETKEQNQLQDVKPSYKEFRDVLDEINTDIQPGTTGNGLISVKVAAHLLDWGVGTSMTTDEIKKETVSWLSDKGNSDQVEFSNKLAAVYDAYQKLLGSDAKELLEQAGCDDAAYPWGDAPVETIEAIVEVVQLPDEPSMDDSSSSTEIFENKDNWPDVEELVNQRGDETTVYLLADGRYMDRINAVYIYDGKDTWTDESGVEWNKTVK
;
A
#
# COMPACT_ATOMS: atom_id res chain seq x y z
N MET A 1 2.47 -37.52 3.63
CA MET A 1 1.94 -37.31 2.27
C MET A 1 2.00 -35.81 2.02
N LYS A 2 2.89 -35.36 1.13
CA LYS A 2 3.15 -33.94 0.88
C LYS A 2 2.29 -33.51 -0.30
N ASN A 3 1.29 -32.67 -0.04
CA ASN A 3 0.45 -32.08 -1.08
C ASN A 3 1.26 -30.99 -1.78
N LYS A 4 1.47 -31.16 -3.09
CA LYS A 4 2.08 -30.16 -3.96
C LYS A 4 0.95 -29.31 -4.54
N LEU A 5 0.83 -28.07 -4.09
CA LEU A 5 -0.06 -27.07 -4.69
C LEU A 5 0.70 -26.43 -5.87
N PHE A 6 0.32 -26.78 -7.09
CA PHE A 6 0.82 -26.15 -8.31
C PHE A 6 0.13 -24.80 -8.50
N LEU A 7 0.88 -23.71 -8.37
CA LEU A 7 0.42 -22.35 -8.68
C LEU A 7 0.64 -22.09 -10.19
N MET A 8 -0.44 -22.13 -10.98
CA MET A 8 -0.46 -21.72 -12.39
C MET A 8 -0.65 -20.20 -12.46
N ILE A 9 0.43 -19.47 -12.74
CA ILE A 9 0.39 -18.03 -12.98
C ILE A 9 -0.10 -17.79 -14.41
N SER A 10 -1.36 -17.40 -14.54
CA SER A 10 -1.97 -16.96 -15.80
C SER A 10 -1.67 -15.47 -16.01
N VAL A 11 -0.63 -15.17 -16.79
CA VAL A 11 -0.30 -13.81 -17.25
C VAL A 11 -1.32 -13.38 -18.32
N ILE A 12 -2.21 -12.46 -17.99
CA ILE A 12 -3.05 -11.77 -18.98
C ILE A 12 -2.33 -10.46 -19.35
N MET A 13 -1.58 -10.52 -20.45
CA MET A 13 -1.00 -9.36 -21.12
C MET A 13 -2.08 -8.67 -21.96
N VAL A 14 -2.55 -7.51 -21.52
CA VAL A 14 -3.37 -6.61 -22.36
C VAL A 14 -2.45 -5.64 -23.07
N CYS A 15 -2.20 -5.92 -24.36
CA CYS A 15 -1.66 -4.94 -25.29
C CYS A 15 -2.79 -4.00 -25.75
N SER A 16 -2.73 -2.72 -25.38
CA SER A 16 -3.46 -1.67 -26.09
C SER A 16 -2.48 -0.81 -26.89
N LEU A 17 -2.50 -1.00 -28.20
CA LEU A 17 -1.83 -0.19 -29.20
C LEU A 17 -2.72 0.99 -29.63
N CYS A 18 -2.05 2.12 -29.90
CA CYS A 18 -2.47 3.25 -30.75
C CYS A 18 -3.59 4.17 -30.18
N ALA A 19 -3.58 5.48 -30.38
CA ALA A 19 -3.08 6.23 -31.54
C ALA A 19 -2.67 7.68 -31.19
N CYS A 20 -1.64 8.18 -31.88
CA CYS A 20 -1.35 9.60 -32.02
C CYS A 20 -2.48 10.33 -32.77
N GLY A 21 -2.70 11.62 -32.46
CA GLY A 21 -3.70 12.43 -33.15
C GLY A 21 -3.65 13.94 -32.91
N GLN A 22 -2.53 14.56 -33.30
CA GLN A 22 -2.37 15.93 -33.84
C GLN A 22 -2.62 17.22 -33.02
N GLN A 23 -1.68 18.12 -33.30
CA GLN A 23 -1.44 19.50 -32.90
C GLN A 23 -2.12 20.50 -33.86
N LYS A 24 -2.63 21.62 -33.33
CA LYS A 24 -2.84 22.96 -33.96
C LYS A 24 -3.71 23.79 -33.00
N THR A 25 -3.63 25.11 -32.83
CA THR A 25 -2.70 26.21 -33.10
C THR A 25 -3.30 27.40 -32.33
N GLU A 26 -2.42 28.27 -31.83
CA GLU A 26 -2.65 29.52 -31.09
C GLU A 26 -3.75 30.44 -31.65
N THR A 27 -4.44 31.19 -30.78
CA THR A 27 -4.75 32.61 -31.00
C THR A 27 -4.97 33.30 -29.64
N MET A 28 -4.16 34.32 -29.33
CA MET A 28 -4.36 35.27 -28.23
C MET A 28 -5.45 36.29 -28.57
N THR A 29 -6.15 36.85 -27.57
CA THR A 29 -6.35 38.32 -27.38
C THR A 29 -7.15 38.65 -26.10
N ASN A 30 -6.51 39.39 -25.20
CA ASN A 30 -6.93 40.67 -24.57
C ASN A 30 -8.18 40.83 -23.68
N THR A 31 -7.88 41.33 -22.46
CA THR A 31 -8.38 42.59 -21.85
C THR A 31 -9.72 42.59 -21.07
N GLU A 32 -9.55 42.64 -19.75
CA GLU A 32 -10.06 43.66 -18.79
C GLU A 32 -11.48 44.24 -18.96
N ASN A 33 -12.36 43.93 -18.00
CA ASN A 33 -13.17 44.88 -17.20
C ASN A 33 -13.89 44.06 -16.10
N SER A 34 -13.64 44.26 -14.80
CA SER A 34 -14.04 45.35 -13.90
C SER A 34 -15.42 45.17 -13.25
N SER A 35 -15.41 45.39 -11.93
CA SER A 35 -16.51 45.67 -10.99
C SER A 35 -17.49 44.54 -10.67
N THR A 36 -17.41 43.95 -9.48
CA THR A 36 -18.03 44.40 -8.20
C THR A 36 -19.54 44.61 -8.32
N GLU A 37 -20.32 43.73 -7.70
CA GLU A 37 -21.32 44.10 -6.69
C GLU A 37 -21.84 42.83 -5.98
N GLN A 38 -21.50 42.75 -4.70
CA GLN A 38 -22.20 42.00 -3.66
C GLN A 38 -23.37 42.87 -3.21
N VAL A 39 -24.53 42.28 -2.85
CA VAL A 39 -25.44 42.73 -1.76
C VAL A 39 -26.74 41.90 -1.74
N VAL A 40 -26.94 41.20 -0.60
CA VAL A 40 -28.17 41.08 0.24
C VAL A 40 -29.44 40.51 -0.45
N ALA A 41 -29.84 39.26 -0.19
CA ALA A 41 -30.53 38.67 0.98
C ALA A 41 -32.05 38.91 1.07
N SER A 42 -32.72 37.81 1.49
CA SER A 42 -33.96 37.70 2.28
C SER A 42 -35.26 37.29 1.57
N GLU A 43 -35.80 36.16 2.08
CA GLU A 43 -37.20 35.84 2.44
C GLU A 43 -38.25 35.81 1.30
N ASP A 44 -39.27 34.95 1.22
CA ASP A 44 -40.10 34.31 2.24
C ASP A 44 -40.85 33.12 1.58
N ASN A 45 -41.40 32.27 2.45
CA ASN A 45 -42.13 31.01 2.31
C ASN A 45 -43.37 31.05 1.38
N SER A 46 -43.72 29.89 0.80
CA SER A 46 -45.02 29.20 1.03
C SER A 46 -45.24 28.00 0.09
N GLU A 47 -45.50 26.85 0.72
CA GLU A 47 -46.08 25.58 0.24
C GLU A 47 -47.54 25.73 -0.27
N PRO A 48 -48.30 24.66 -0.61
CA PRO A 48 -48.10 23.50 -1.49
C PRO A 48 -49.27 23.37 -2.52
N ALA A 49 -49.29 22.33 -3.38
CA ALA A 49 -50.43 21.40 -3.56
C ALA A 49 -50.46 20.67 -4.93
N THR A 50 -50.39 19.33 -4.82
CA THR A 50 -51.21 18.30 -5.50
C THR A 50 -51.38 18.25 -7.02
N ALA A 51 -50.97 17.12 -7.61
CA ALA A 51 -51.86 16.25 -8.38
C ALA A 51 -51.23 14.84 -8.52
N GLU A 52 -51.93 13.84 -7.99
CA GLU A 52 -51.75 12.42 -8.26
C GLU A 52 -52.13 12.12 -9.74
N ASP A 53 -51.49 11.14 -10.39
CA ASP A 53 -52.09 9.80 -10.58
C ASP A 53 -51.37 8.94 -11.65
N ASN A 54 -51.38 7.62 -11.38
CA ASN A 54 -51.24 6.46 -12.29
C ASN A 54 -49.86 5.91 -12.70
N ASN A 55 -49.46 4.95 -11.88
CA ASN A 55 -48.59 3.79 -12.09
C ASN A 55 -48.88 2.97 -13.37
N MET A 56 -47.83 2.59 -14.12
CA MET A 56 -47.76 1.30 -14.82
C MET A 56 -46.30 0.86 -15.02
N GLU A 57 -45.86 -0.02 -14.13
CA GLU A 57 -44.84 -1.09 -14.24
C GLU A 57 -44.00 -1.19 -15.53
N GLN A 58 -42.68 -0.95 -15.41
CA GLN A 58 -41.70 -1.89 -15.94
C GLN A 58 -40.34 -1.74 -15.22
N THR A 59 -39.98 -2.85 -14.59
CA THR A 59 -38.68 -3.26 -14.06
C THR A 59 -37.52 -2.91 -14.99
N GLU A 60 -36.58 -2.12 -14.50
CA GLU A 60 -35.14 -2.31 -14.72
C GLU A 60 -34.36 -1.53 -13.64
N THR A 61 -33.42 -2.24 -13.04
CA THR A 61 -32.58 -1.93 -11.89
C THR A 61 -31.97 -0.52 -11.93
N LYS A 62 -32.45 0.37 -11.07
CA LYS A 62 -31.75 1.61 -10.71
C LYS A 62 -31.38 1.58 -9.23
N GLU A 63 -30.47 0.69 -8.90
CA GLU A 63 -29.79 0.63 -7.61
C GLU A 63 -28.62 1.62 -7.61
N GLN A 64 -28.95 2.91 -7.73
CA GLN A 64 -28.03 4.02 -7.55
C GLN A 64 -28.82 5.19 -6.96
N ASN A 65 -29.16 5.08 -5.67
CA ASN A 65 -29.37 6.19 -4.72
C ASN A 65 -29.81 5.66 -3.34
N GLN A 66 -29.06 4.72 -2.77
CA GLN A 66 -29.14 4.42 -1.35
C GLN A 66 -27.74 4.49 -0.74
N LEU A 67 -27.20 5.70 -0.71
CA LEU A 67 -26.09 6.05 0.18
C LEU A 67 -26.43 7.41 0.77
N GLN A 68 -26.92 7.41 2.00
CA GLN A 68 -26.61 8.38 3.05
C GLN A 68 -27.46 8.10 4.30
N ASP A 69 -27.34 6.86 4.79
CA ASP A 69 -27.36 6.62 6.22
C ASP A 69 -26.12 5.75 6.46
N VAL A 70 -24.95 6.42 6.56
CA VAL A 70 -23.70 5.72 6.88
C VAL A 70 -23.92 5.15 8.27
N LYS A 71 -24.24 3.85 8.35
CA LYS A 71 -24.27 3.12 9.62
C LYS A 71 -23.06 3.57 10.44
N PRO A 72 -23.22 4.04 11.70
CA PRO A 72 -22.13 4.59 12.50
C PRO A 72 -20.83 3.78 12.44
N SER A 73 -20.98 2.46 12.42
CA SER A 73 -19.94 1.44 12.25
C SER A 73 -18.97 1.67 11.08
N TYR A 74 -19.44 2.15 9.92
CA TYR A 74 -18.59 2.43 8.74
C TYR A 74 -17.73 3.67 8.94
N LYS A 75 -18.30 4.69 9.59
CA LYS A 75 -17.54 5.91 9.93
C LYS A 75 -16.48 5.57 10.96
N GLU A 76 -16.85 4.87 12.02
CA GLU A 76 -15.93 4.41 13.07
C GLU A 76 -14.80 3.55 12.47
N PHE A 77 -15.13 2.68 11.51
CA PHE A 77 -14.12 1.88 10.83
C PHE A 77 -13.11 2.73 10.07
N ARG A 78 -13.58 3.71 9.29
CA ARG A 78 -12.69 4.63 8.58
C ARG A 78 -11.85 5.47 9.54
N ASP A 79 -12.44 5.91 10.66
CA ASP A 79 -11.70 6.65 11.68
C ASP A 79 -10.56 5.80 12.25
N VAL A 80 -10.77 4.49 12.47
CA VAL A 80 -9.71 3.56 12.91
C VAL A 80 -8.64 3.36 11.82
N LEU A 81 -9.02 3.22 10.55
CA LEU A 81 -8.04 3.14 9.45
C LEU A 81 -7.21 4.43 9.34
N ASP A 82 -7.84 5.58 9.52
CA ASP A 82 -7.18 6.87 9.54
C ASP A 82 -6.23 6.98 10.75
N GLU A 83 -6.64 6.53 11.94
CA GLU A 83 -5.80 6.48 13.14
C GLU A 83 -4.53 5.66 12.92
N ILE A 84 -4.65 4.46 12.33
CA ILE A 84 -3.48 3.63 11.95
C ILE A 84 -2.57 4.41 10.99
N ASN A 85 -3.16 5.12 10.03
CA ASN A 85 -2.40 5.86 9.03
C ASN A 85 -1.69 7.10 9.58
N THR A 86 -2.25 7.78 10.58
CA THR A 86 -1.73 9.03 11.11
C THR A 86 -0.83 8.84 12.32
N ASP A 87 -1.20 7.94 13.23
CA ASP A 87 -0.61 7.90 14.57
C ASP A 87 0.60 6.97 14.63
N ILE A 88 0.62 5.94 13.77
CA ILE A 88 1.73 4.99 13.67
C ILE A 88 2.84 5.61 12.82
N GLN A 89 4.01 5.79 13.42
CA GLN A 89 5.20 6.28 12.72
C GLN A 89 6.31 5.22 12.68
N PRO A 90 6.57 4.61 11.51
CA PRO A 90 7.63 3.62 11.37
C PRO A 90 9.00 4.16 11.83
N GLY A 91 9.79 3.33 12.53
CA GLY A 91 11.19 3.62 12.84
C GLY A 91 11.48 4.47 14.09
N THR A 92 10.46 4.84 14.88
CA THR A 92 10.68 5.61 16.13
C THR A 92 10.66 4.73 17.38
N THR A 93 11.68 4.84 18.23
CA THR A 93 11.70 4.24 19.59
C THR A 93 10.59 4.85 20.42
N GLY A 94 9.47 4.13 20.57
CA GLY A 94 8.25 4.61 21.24
C GLY A 94 6.96 4.19 20.50
N ASN A 95 7.07 3.77 19.24
CA ASN A 95 5.92 3.34 18.44
C ASN A 95 5.24 2.07 18.99
N GLY A 96 5.93 1.29 19.84
CA GLY A 96 5.39 0.07 20.43
C GLY A 96 4.14 0.32 21.28
N LEU A 97 4.15 1.32 22.19
CA LEU A 97 2.98 1.61 23.03
C LEU A 97 1.85 2.30 22.23
N ILE A 98 2.19 3.11 21.22
CA ILE A 98 1.18 3.68 20.32
C ILE A 98 0.49 2.56 19.53
N SER A 99 1.26 1.58 19.03
CA SER A 99 0.71 0.41 18.33
C SER A 99 -0.22 -0.41 19.23
N VAL A 100 0.10 -0.54 20.52
CA VAL A 100 -0.78 -1.19 21.51
C VAL A 100 -2.09 -0.42 21.70
N LYS A 101 -2.05 0.92 21.77
CA LYS A 101 -3.27 1.75 21.88
C LYS A 101 -4.18 1.58 20.67
N VAL A 102 -3.60 1.72 19.48
CA VAL A 102 -4.36 1.61 18.23
C VAL A 102 -4.89 0.18 18.04
N ALA A 103 -4.12 -0.84 18.42
CA ALA A 103 -4.59 -2.23 18.42
C ALA A 103 -5.77 -2.45 19.39
N ALA A 104 -5.73 -1.86 20.59
CA ALA A 104 -6.83 -1.92 21.54
C ALA A 104 -8.09 -1.23 21.00
N HIS A 105 -7.97 -0.04 20.41
CA HIS A 105 -9.09 0.65 19.75
C HIS A 105 -9.69 -0.19 18.61
N LEU A 106 -8.84 -0.80 17.78
CA LEU A 106 -9.27 -1.68 16.69
C LEU A 106 -10.03 -2.91 17.21
N LEU A 107 -9.56 -3.51 18.31
CA LEU A 107 -10.24 -4.62 18.99
C LEU A 107 -11.59 -4.20 19.60
N ASP A 108 -11.63 -3.04 20.27
CA ASP A 108 -12.85 -2.48 20.85
C ASP A 108 -13.91 -2.20 19.78
N TRP A 109 -13.50 -1.58 18.67
CA TRP A 109 -14.37 -1.39 17.51
C TRP A 109 -14.84 -2.74 16.95
N GLY A 110 -13.96 -3.73 16.83
CA GLY A 110 -14.31 -5.06 16.34
C GLY A 110 -15.31 -5.81 17.23
N VAL A 111 -15.41 -5.50 18.53
CA VAL A 111 -16.46 -6.03 19.42
C VAL A 111 -17.80 -5.34 19.19
N GLY A 112 -17.79 -4.03 18.94
CA GLY A 112 -19.01 -3.21 18.79
C GLY A 112 -19.57 -3.13 17.37
N THR A 113 -18.79 -3.56 16.36
CA THR A 113 -19.15 -3.38 14.95
C THR A 113 -20.33 -4.26 14.53
N SER A 114 -21.14 -3.71 13.62
CA SER A 114 -22.21 -4.45 12.93
C SER A 114 -21.85 -4.79 11.49
N MET A 115 -20.62 -4.47 11.07
CA MET A 115 -20.12 -4.78 9.74
C MET A 115 -19.76 -6.27 9.65
N THR A 116 -20.07 -6.86 8.50
CA THR A 116 -19.60 -8.19 8.13
C THR A 116 -18.17 -8.14 7.60
N THR A 117 -17.47 -9.27 7.60
CA THR A 117 -16.09 -9.37 7.06
C THR A 117 -16.00 -8.94 5.60
N ASP A 118 -17.00 -9.25 4.76
CA ASP A 118 -17.05 -8.81 3.36
C ASP A 118 -17.23 -7.28 3.22
N GLU A 119 -18.07 -6.67 4.07
CA GLU A 119 -18.23 -5.22 4.12
C GLU A 119 -16.93 -4.54 4.55
N ILE A 120 -16.25 -5.08 5.56
CA ILE A 120 -14.94 -4.60 6.04
C ILE A 120 -13.92 -4.65 4.90
N LYS A 121 -13.76 -5.80 4.24
CA LYS A 121 -12.84 -5.95 3.11
C LYS A 121 -13.11 -4.92 2.01
N LYS A 122 -14.37 -4.81 1.60
CA LYS A 122 -14.78 -3.86 0.56
C LYS A 122 -14.49 -2.41 0.97
N GLU A 123 -14.75 -2.07 2.21
CA GLU A 123 -14.54 -0.72 2.73
C GLU A 123 -13.05 -0.39 2.86
N THR A 124 -12.21 -1.35 3.28
CA THR A 124 -10.74 -1.22 3.27
C THR A 124 -10.22 -0.97 1.86
N VAL A 125 -10.68 -1.75 0.86
CA VAL A 125 -10.31 -1.52 -0.55
C VAL A 125 -10.73 -0.11 -0.99
N SER A 126 -11.95 0.32 -0.66
CA SER A 126 -12.43 1.67 -0.99
C SER A 126 -11.65 2.77 -0.29
N TRP A 127 -11.16 2.55 0.92
CA TRP A 127 -10.36 3.55 1.64
C TRP A 127 -8.93 3.64 1.10
N LEU A 128 -8.36 2.51 0.64
CA LEU A 128 -7.05 2.46 -0.01
C LEU A 128 -7.07 3.00 -1.45
N SER A 129 -8.19 2.90 -2.16
CA SER A 129 -8.26 3.21 -3.60
C SER A 129 -7.94 4.66 -3.95
N ASP A 130 -8.20 5.58 -3.02
CA ASP A 130 -7.92 7.01 -3.21
C ASP A 130 -6.43 7.34 -2.97
N LYS A 131 -5.65 6.38 -2.47
CA LYS A 131 -4.24 6.55 -2.10
C LYS A 131 -3.31 6.03 -3.21
N GLY A 132 -2.15 6.68 -3.34
CA GLY A 132 -1.11 6.20 -4.26
C GLY A 132 -0.45 4.91 -3.76
N ASN A 133 0.20 4.16 -4.66
CA ASN A 133 0.88 2.90 -4.32
C ASN A 133 1.88 3.05 -3.16
N SER A 134 2.63 4.17 -3.12
CA SER A 134 3.57 4.44 -2.03
C SER A 134 2.87 4.58 -0.67
N ASP A 135 1.75 5.30 -0.63
CA ASP A 135 0.97 5.49 0.60
C ASP A 135 0.32 4.19 1.05
N GLN A 136 -0.11 3.32 0.11
CA GLN A 136 -0.64 1.99 0.43
C GLN A 136 0.44 1.09 1.05
N VAL A 137 1.67 1.13 0.53
CA VAL A 137 2.81 0.40 1.11
C VAL A 137 3.17 0.96 2.48
N GLU A 138 3.18 2.29 2.66
CA GLU A 138 3.42 2.91 3.97
C GLU A 138 2.35 2.49 4.98
N PHE A 139 1.07 2.52 4.59
CA PHE A 139 -0.03 2.06 5.42
C PHE A 139 0.13 0.58 5.79
N SER A 140 0.53 -0.28 4.86
CA SER A 140 0.78 -1.70 5.14
C SER A 140 1.87 -1.90 6.22
N ASN A 141 2.96 -1.14 6.16
CA ASN A 141 3.99 -1.14 7.20
C ASN A 141 3.47 -0.66 8.57
N LYS A 142 2.60 0.35 8.57
CA LYS A 142 1.95 0.84 9.80
C LYS A 142 1.01 -0.19 10.39
N LEU A 143 0.18 -0.82 9.55
CA LEU A 143 -0.72 -1.89 9.96
C LEU A 143 0.07 -3.09 10.51
N ALA A 144 1.25 -3.40 9.97
CA ALA A 144 2.10 -4.47 10.48
C ALA A 144 2.49 -4.24 11.95
N ALA A 145 2.85 -3.00 12.32
CA ALA A 145 3.18 -2.66 13.70
C ALA A 145 1.95 -2.82 14.63
N VAL A 146 0.78 -2.41 14.16
CA VAL A 146 -0.49 -2.59 14.90
C VAL A 146 -0.84 -4.07 15.02
N TYR A 147 -0.59 -4.87 13.97
CA TYR A 147 -0.85 -6.29 13.96
C TYR A 147 0.06 -7.05 14.94
N ASP A 148 1.36 -6.73 15.00
CA ASP A 148 2.28 -7.27 16.02
C ASP A 148 1.82 -6.92 17.44
N ALA A 149 1.37 -5.69 17.67
CA ALA A 149 0.81 -5.29 18.96
C ALA A 149 -0.49 -6.06 19.28
N TYR A 150 -1.37 -6.24 18.29
CA TYR A 150 -2.57 -7.06 18.40
C TYR A 150 -2.24 -8.51 18.79
N GLN A 151 -1.26 -9.14 18.14
CA GLN A 151 -0.82 -10.50 18.48
C GLN A 151 -0.34 -10.60 19.93
N LYS A 152 0.38 -9.58 20.42
CA LYS A 152 0.80 -9.49 21.83
C LYS A 152 -0.39 -9.33 22.79
N LEU A 153 -1.42 -8.59 22.38
CA LEU A 153 -2.65 -8.40 23.14
C LEU A 153 -3.54 -9.66 23.20
N LEU A 154 -3.30 -10.66 22.34
CA LEU A 154 -3.90 -11.98 22.47
C LEU A 154 -3.14 -12.89 23.47
N GLY A 155 -1.94 -12.48 23.90
CA GLY A 155 -1.08 -13.23 24.80
C GLY A 155 -1.42 -13.06 26.28
N SER A 156 -0.68 -13.75 27.14
CA SER A 156 -0.85 -13.67 28.61
C SER A 156 -0.54 -12.31 29.21
N ASP A 157 0.31 -11.54 28.53
CA ASP A 157 0.87 -10.28 29.05
C ASP A 157 0.03 -9.06 28.60
N ALA A 158 -1.08 -9.31 27.90
CA ALA A 158 -1.95 -8.29 27.33
C ALA A 158 -2.40 -7.23 28.37
N LYS A 159 -2.78 -7.68 29.57
CA LYS A 159 -3.23 -6.77 30.63
C LYS A 159 -2.14 -5.77 31.03
N GLU A 160 -0.90 -6.23 31.20
CA GLU A 160 0.21 -5.35 31.57
C GLU A 160 0.53 -4.37 30.45
N LEU A 161 0.48 -4.83 29.19
CA LEU A 161 0.69 -3.97 28.02
C LEU A 161 -0.37 -2.88 27.91
N LEU A 162 -1.63 -3.20 28.20
CA LEU A 162 -2.73 -2.23 28.21
C LEU A 162 -2.55 -1.20 29.33
N GLU A 163 -2.19 -1.62 30.54
CA GLU A 163 -1.88 -0.71 31.66
C GLU A 163 -0.72 0.22 31.30
N GLN A 164 0.36 -0.28 30.68
CA GLN A 164 1.50 0.53 30.22
C GLN A 164 1.12 1.50 29.10
N ALA A 165 0.20 1.10 28.22
CA ALA A 165 -0.35 1.96 27.19
C ALA A 165 -1.36 2.98 27.77
N GLY A 166 -1.88 2.78 28.99
CA GLY A 166 -2.96 3.58 29.55
C GLY A 166 -4.32 3.30 28.89
N CYS A 167 -4.54 2.06 28.46
CA CYS A 167 -5.77 1.52 27.90
C CYS A 167 -6.50 0.64 28.94
N ASP A 168 -6.56 1.10 30.19
CA ASP A 168 -7.19 0.38 31.30
C ASP A 168 -8.71 0.19 31.13
N ASP A 169 -9.32 1.00 30.26
CA ASP A 169 -10.76 1.05 29.96
C ASP A 169 -11.16 0.23 28.72
N ALA A 170 -10.20 -0.41 28.06
CA ALA A 170 -10.44 -1.29 26.92
C ALA A 170 -11.44 -2.41 27.27
N ALA A 171 -12.16 -2.92 26.26
CA ALA A 171 -13.13 -4.02 26.44
C ALA A 171 -12.47 -5.39 26.71
N TYR A 172 -11.21 -5.40 27.13
CA TYR A 172 -10.43 -6.58 27.45
C TYR A 172 -11.04 -7.36 28.64
N PRO A 173 -11.09 -8.71 28.59
CA PRO A 173 -10.63 -9.56 27.49
C PRO A 173 -11.61 -9.58 26.31
N TRP A 174 -11.07 -9.37 25.11
CA TRP A 174 -11.82 -9.50 23.86
C TRP A 174 -12.09 -10.98 23.55
N GLY A 175 -13.29 -11.30 23.08
CA GLY A 175 -13.61 -12.62 22.54
C GLY A 175 -13.08 -12.82 21.11
N ASP A 176 -13.58 -13.83 20.41
CA ASP A 176 -13.12 -14.14 19.04
C ASP A 176 -13.69 -13.20 17.96
N ALA A 177 -14.79 -12.50 18.26
CA ALA A 177 -15.48 -11.63 17.29
C ALA A 177 -14.57 -10.57 16.60
N PRO A 178 -13.74 -9.79 17.32
CA PRO A 178 -12.83 -8.84 16.68
C PRO A 178 -11.69 -9.49 15.90
N VAL A 179 -11.34 -10.77 16.16
CA VAL A 179 -10.26 -11.47 15.45
C VAL A 179 -10.59 -11.62 13.97
N GLU A 180 -11.79 -12.14 13.64
CA GLU A 180 -12.22 -12.32 12.25
C GLU A 180 -12.24 -10.99 11.47
N THR A 181 -12.62 -9.92 12.16
CA THR A 181 -12.68 -8.55 11.63
C THR A 181 -11.30 -8.00 11.30
N ILE A 182 -10.30 -8.19 12.17
CA ILE A 182 -8.93 -7.71 11.96
C ILE A 182 -8.26 -8.50 10.83
N GLU A 183 -8.44 -9.82 10.80
CA GLU A 183 -7.90 -10.68 9.74
C GLU A 183 -8.46 -10.29 8.36
N ALA A 184 -9.72 -9.87 8.29
CA ALA A 184 -10.32 -9.37 7.05
C ALA A 184 -9.61 -8.11 6.51
N ILE A 185 -9.15 -7.21 7.38
CA ILE A 185 -8.40 -6.01 6.99
C ILE A 185 -7.02 -6.42 6.46
N VAL A 186 -6.32 -7.28 7.21
CA VAL A 186 -4.97 -7.76 6.90
C VAL A 186 -4.92 -8.50 5.56
N GLU A 187 -5.95 -9.29 5.25
CA GLU A 187 -6.07 -9.99 3.96
C GLU A 187 -6.09 -9.03 2.76
N VAL A 188 -6.76 -7.88 2.91
CA VAL A 188 -6.84 -6.88 1.83
C VAL A 188 -5.56 -6.06 1.72
N VAL A 189 -5.05 -5.61 2.86
CA VAL A 189 -3.91 -4.69 2.92
C VAL A 189 -2.61 -5.40 2.54
N GLN A 190 -2.52 -6.71 2.80
CA GLN A 190 -1.32 -7.53 2.63
C GLN A 190 -0.14 -6.94 3.40
N LEU A 191 0.05 -7.42 4.64
CA LEU A 191 1.19 -7.02 5.45
C LEU A 191 2.51 -7.33 4.74
N PRO A 192 3.56 -6.51 4.94
CA PRO A 192 4.89 -6.85 4.45
C PRO A 192 5.28 -8.20 5.04
N ASP A 193 5.91 -9.06 4.23
CA ASP A 193 6.60 -10.23 4.76
C ASP A 193 7.55 -9.74 5.85
N GLU A 194 7.42 -10.28 7.07
CA GLU A 194 8.34 -9.91 8.14
C GLU A 194 9.77 -10.10 7.61
N PRO A 195 10.67 -9.11 7.76
CA PRO A 195 12.08 -9.36 7.58
C PRO A 195 12.45 -10.30 8.72
N SER A 196 12.36 -11.61 8.45
CA SER A 196 12.90 -12.60 9.35
C SER A 196 14.36 -12.21 9.57
N MET A 197 14.71 -11.83 10.79
CA MET A 197 16.12 -11.77 11.24
C MET A 197 16.75 -13.17 11.28
N ASP A 198 16.10 -14.17 10.70
CA ASP A 198 16.75 -15.28 10.00
C ASP A 198 17.25 -14.78 8.63
N ASP A 199 18.52 -14.37 8.64
CA ASP A 199 19.37 -14.11 7.47
C ASP A 199 19.61 -15.37 6.60
N SER A 200 18.65 -16.27 6.42
CA SER A 200 18.82 -17.53 5.67
C SER A 200 17.57 -18.08 4.97
N SER A 201 16.54 -17.27 4.67
CA SER A 201 15.51 -17.73 3.72
C SER A 201 14.98 -16.74 2.68
N SER A 202 15.64 -15.60 2.48
CA SER A 202 15.76 -15.12 1.10
C SER A 202 16.53 -16.21 0.36
N SER A 203 15.91 -16.84 -0.64
CA SER A 203 16.65 -17.65 -1.61
C SER A 203 17.52 -16.75 -2.50
N THR A 204 18.26 -15.82 -1.90
CA THR A 204 19.58 -15.45 -2.38
C THR A 204 20.43 -16.69 -2.15
N GLU A 205 20.56 -17.53 -3.19
CA GLU A 205 21.72 -18.40 -3.27
C GLU A 205 22.93 -17.49 -3.02
N ILE A 206 23.55 -17.61 -1.84
CA ILE A 206 24.77 -16.89 -1.54
C ILE A 206 25.73 -17.32 -2.64
N PHE A 207 26.09 -16.36 -3.50
CA PHE A 207 27.08 -16.62 -4.52
C PHE A 207 28.40 -16.85 -3.80
N GLU A 208 28.73 -18.12 -3.58
CA GLU A 208 30.09 -18.49 -3.22
C GLU A 208 30.93 -18.25 -4.47
N ASN A 209 31.75 -17.20 -4.45
CA ASN A 209 32.74 -16.88 -5.48
C ASN A 209 33.87 -17.95 -5.52
N LYS A 210 33.50 -19.21 -5.80
CA LYS A 210 34.40 -20.37 -5.88
C LYS A 210 35.45 -20.19 -6.96
N ASP A 211 35.10 -19.42 -7.99
CA ASP A 211 35.94 -19.13 -9.16
C ASP A 211 36.87 -17.93 -8.93
N ASN A 212 36.88 -17.35 -7.72
CA ASN A 212 37.77 -16.27 -7.30
C ASN A 212 37.76 -15.07 -8.25
N TRP A 213 36.58 -14.67 -8.70
CA TRP A 213 36.32 -13.46 -9.49
C TRP A 213 36.81 -12.22 -8.73
N PRO A 214 37.28 -11.17 -9.44
CA PRO A 214 37.83 -9.98 -8.80
C PRO A 214 36.77 -9.19 -8.03
N ASP A 215 37.02 -8.82 -6.78
CA ASP A 215 36.06 -8.05 -5.97
C ASP A 215 35.79 -6.64 -6.55
N VAL A 216 36.78 -6.06 -7.25
CA VAL A 216 36.70 -4.74 -7.89
C VAL A 216 37.41 -4.78 -9.23
N GLU A 217 36.80 -4.21 -10.27
CA GLU A 217 37.40 -4.13 -11.60
C GLU A 217 37.12 -2.77 -12.27
N GLU A 218 38.09 -2.29 -13.06
CA GLU A 218 37.92 -1.13 -13.94
C GLU A 218 37.58 -1.63 -15.35
N LEU A 219 36.46 -1.17 -15.87
CA LEU A 219 35.92 -1.59 -17.15
C LEU A 219 35.96 -0.46 -18.17
N VAL A 220 36.12 -0.83 -19.44
CA VAL A 220 36.02 0.08 -20.59
C VAL A 220 35.14 -0.52 -21.68
N ASN A 221 34.24 0.29 -22.24
CA ASN A 221 33.41 -0.12 -23.37
C ASN A 221 34.05 0.25 -24.72
N GLN A 222 33.44 -0.20 -25.83
CA GLN A 222 33.95 0.12 -27.19
C GLN A 222 33.91 1.62 -27.54
N ARG A 223 33.15 2.42 -26.79
CA ARG A 223 33.07 3.88 -26.95
C ARG A 223 34.18 4.62 -26.19
N GLY A 224 34.93 3.91 -25.35
CA GLY A 224 35.96 4.46 -24.47
C GLY A 224 35.41 5.04 -23.17
N ASP A 225 34.16 4.76 -22.81
CA ASP A 225 33.65 5.09 -21.48
C ASP A 225 34.25 4.12 -20.47
N GLU A 226 34.63 4.62 -19.30
CA GLU A 226 35.25 3.84 -18.22
C GLU A 226 34.34 3.84 -16.98
N THR A 227 34.31 2.73 -16.26
CA THR A 227 33.60 2.61 -14.97
C THR A 227 34.37 1.71 -14.01
N THR A 228 34.08 1.82 -12.71
CA THR A 228 34.60 0.91 -11.68
C THR A 228 33.43 0.14 -11.10
N VAL A 229 33.51 -1.18 -11.16
CA VAL A 229 32.48 -2.09 -10.67
C VAL A 229 32.95 -2.88 -9.46
N TYR A 230 32.00 -3.25 -8.61
CA TYR A 230 32.19 -3.99 -7.36
C TYR A 230 31.34 -5.26 -7.38
N LEU A 231 31.93 -6.40 -6.99
CA LEU A 231 31.24 -7.68 -6.90
C LEU A 231 30.22 -7.67 -5.75
N LEU A 232 28.99 -8.06 -6.03
CA LEU A 232 27.91 -8.21 -5.07
C LEU A 232 27.80 -9.66 -4.56
N ALA A 233 27.09 -9.84 -3.45
CA ALA A 233 26.86 -11.15 -2.82
C ALA A 233 25.99 -12.11 -3.66
N ASP A 234 25.35 -11.61 -4.73
CA ASP A 234 24.57 -12.39 -5.69
C ASP A 234 25.37 -12.75 -6.97
N GLY A 235 26.67 -12.42 -7.02
CA GLY A 235 27.55 -12.71 -8.15
C GLY A 235 27.48 -11.70 -9.29
N ARG A 236 26.71 -10.62 -9.15
CA ARG A 236 26.68 -9.53 -10.14
C ARG A 236 27.69 -8.44 -9.79
N TYR A 237 28.00 -7.61 -10.75
CA TYR A 237 28.83 -6.43 -10.56
C TYR A 237 27.96 -5.17 -10.55
N MET A 238 28.33 -4.18 -9.75
CA MET A 238 27.61 -2.93 -9.62
C MET A 238 28.58 -1.76 -9.59
N ASP A 239 28.30 -0.68 -10.33
CA ASP A 239 29.11 0.54 -10.23
C ASP A 239 28.59 1.51 -9.15
N ARG A 240 29.26 2.68 -9.05
CA ARG A 240 28.92 3.71 -8.06
C ARG A 240 27.59 4.42 -8.30
N ILE A 241 26.99 4.27 -9.48
CA ILE A 241 25.69 4.86 -9.82
C ILE A 241 24.57 3.81 -9.82
N ASN A 242 24.84 2.64 -9.26
CA ASN A 242 23.92 1.51 -9.17
C ASN A 242 23.52 0.90 -10.53
N ALA A 243 24.40 0.97 -11.54
CA ALA A 243 24.22 0.20 -12.76
C ALA A 243 24.78 -1.23 -12.59
N VAL A 244 23.99 -2.23 -12.99
CA VAL A 244 24.32 -3.65 -12.83
C VAL A 244 25.02 -4.20 -14.07
N TYR A 245 26.01 -5.05 -13.85
CA TYR A 245 26.82 -5.70 -14.87
C TYR A 245 26.89 -7.21 -14.62
N ILE A 246 26.72 -8.00 -15.68
CA ILE A 246 26.78 -9.46 -15.64
C ILE A 246 28.14 -9.89 -16.20
N TYR A 247 28.92 -10.60 -15.39
CA TYR A 247 30.23 -11.12 -15.79
C TYR A 247 30.11 -12.47 -16.49
N ASP A 248 30.86 -12.66 -17.57
CA ASP A 248 30.86 -13.89 -18.37
C ASP A 248 31.75 -15.00 -17.81
N GLY A 249 32.46 -14.73 -16.70
CA GLY A 249 33.42 -15.65 -16.09
C GLY A 249 34.82 -15.61 -16.71
N LYS A 250 35.08 -14.67 -17.63
CA LYS A 250 36.38 -14.49 -18.30
C LYS A 250 36.90 -13.08 -18.16
N ASP A 251 36.54 -12.17 -19.06
CA ASP A 251 37.07 -10.80 -19.09
C ASP A 251 36.02 -9.80 -19.63
N THR A 252 34.75 -10.20 -19.69
CA THR A 252 33.68 -9.40 -20.29
C THR A 252 32.51 -9.25 -19.33
N TRP A 253 32.01 -8.02 -19.25
CA TRP A 253 30.85 -7.62 -18.47
C TRP A 253 29.79 -7.05 -19.41
N THR A 254 28.52 -7.36 -19.17
CA THR A 254 27.39 -6.82 -19.95
C THR A 254 26.50 -6.00 -19.05
N ASP A 255 26.23 -4.74 -19.42
CA ASP A 255 25.31 -3.88 -18.66
C ASP A 255 23.83 -4.19 -18.96
N GLU A 256 22.92 -3.53 -18.22
CA GLU A 256 21.47 -3.68 -18.38
C GLU A 256 20.95 -3.29 -19.78
N SER A 257 21.72 -2.49 -20.53
CA SER A 257 21.41 -2.09 -21.90
C SER A 257 21.98 -3.06 -22.94
N GLY A 258 22.70 -4.10 -22.52
CA GLY A 258 23.35 -5.08 -23.38
C GLY A 258 24.67 -4.61 -23.99
N VAL A 259 25.27 -3.53 -23.46
CA VAL A 259 26.59 -3.06 -23.92
C VAL A 259 27.67 -3.92 -23.28
N GLU A 260 28.65 -4.32 -24.09
CA GLU A 260 29.81 -5.08 -23.64
C GLU A 260 30.91 -4.14 -23.12
N TRP A 261 31.45 -4.53 -21.97
CA TRP A 261 32.52 -3.88 -21.25
C TRP A 261 33.64 -4.89 -21.04
N ASN A 262 34.90 -4.47 -21.20
CA ASN A 262 36.07 -5.31 -20.99
C ASN A 262 36.96 -4.72 -19.91
N LYS A 263 37.79 -5.55 -19.29
CA LYS A 263 38.80 -5.09 -18.35
C LYS A 263 39.73 -4.06 -19.01
N THR A 264 39.95 -2.93 -18.33
CA THR A 264 40.90 -1.92 -18.79
C THR A 264 42.32 -2.48 -18.78
N VAL A 265 42.97 -2.55 -19.95
CA VAL A 265 44.38 -2.93 -20.05
C VAL A 265 45.23 -1.71 -19.66
N LYS A 266 45.82 -1.75 -18.46
CA LYS A 266 46.83 -0.77 -18.02
C LYS A 266 48.21 -1.09 -18.61
#